data_AF-A0A958P9S9-F1
#
_entry.id   AF-A0A958P9S9-F1
#
_cell.length_a   1.000
_cell.length_b   1.000
_cell.length_c   1.000
_cell.angle_alpha   90.00
_cell.angle_beta   90.00
_cell.angle_gamma   90.00
#
_symmetry.space_group_name_H-M   'P 1'
#
loop_
_entity.id
_entity.type
_entity.pdbx_description
1 polymer ?
#
loop_
_entity_poly.entity_id
_entity_poly.type
_entity_poly.pdbx_seq_one_letter_code
_entity_poly.pdbx_strand_id
1 'polypeptide(L)'
;LVGHFHASYFASALLIDEKKLTKDFESFFQSPEWDEEAFLELSDKYDCTKKSFVHRIAQILPRNFGMNQLFYFRMNYQPDKDEFHFVKEIHLSELHTPHRTRFNESYCRKWITVSLLKELAASDQQSMAGAQRSFFDSEGSEYLCFSLAYKVSLDSNLLECVTVGFRVDEALNEKVKFLEDPKIPHKKVSQTCHTCAFTDCTERVAPYEPTDRDLSSIIDNWQASELNFT
;
A
#
# COMPACT_ATOMS: atom_id res chain seq x y z
N LEU A 1 11.53 -19.68 8.88
CA LEU A 1 10.58 -18.64 8.40
C LEU A 1 9.12 -19.10 8.33
N VAL A 2 8.84 -20.31 7.82
CA VAL A 2 7.46 -20.85 7.66
C VAL A 2 6.68 -20.93 8.99
N GLY A 3 7.34 -21.28 10.10
CA GLY A 3 6.68 -21.37 11.42
C GLY A 3 6.11 -20.05 11.96
N HIS A 4 6.80 -18.92 11.78
CA HIS A 4 6.29 -17.61 12.23
C HIS A 4 5.06 -17.16 11.42
N PHE A 5 5.01 -17.49 10.12
CA PHE A 5 3.87 -17.18 9.27
C PHE A 5 2.62 -17.99 9.67
N HIS A 6 2.76 -19.30 9.88
CA HIS A 6 1.65 -20.14 10.34
C HIS A 6 1.21 -19.79 11.77
N ALA A 7 2.13 -19.45 12.66
CA ALA A 7 1.79 -19.01 14.01
C ALA A 7 1.04 -17.67 14.00
N SER A 8 1.49 -16.70 13.20
CA SER A 8 0.81 -15.40 13.07
C SER A 8 -0.55 -15.56 12.39
N TYR A 9 -0.66 -16.45 11.40
CA TYR A 9 -1.91 -16.81 10.74
C TYR A 9 -2.90 -17.44 11.71
N PHE A 10 -2.49 -18.48 12.45
CA PHE A 10 -3.34 -19.18 13.39
C PHE A 10 -3.79 -18.25 14.53
N ALA A 11 -2.88 -17.45 15.08
CA ALA A 11 -3.22 -16.48 16.12
C ALA A 11 -4.21 -15.43 15.61
N SER A 12 -4.00 -14.90 14.40
CA SER A 12 -4.92 -13.89 13.83
C SER A 12 -6.28 -14.51 13.46
N ALA A 13 -6.31 -15.75 12.98
CA ALA A 13 -7.56 -16.46 12.69
C ALA A 13 -8.34 -16.84 13.96
N LEU A 14 -7.65 -17.08 15.08
CA LEU A 14 -8.27 -17.34 16.37
C LEU A 14 -8.85 -16.07 16.99
N LEU A 15 -8.13 -14.94 16.90
CA LEU A 15 -8.55 -13.66 17.46
C LEU A 15 -9.62 -12.97 16.61
N ILE A 16 -9.54 -13.11 15.29
CA ILE A 16 -10.38 -12.39 14.33
C ILE A 16 -11.28 -13.38 13.57
N ASP A 17 -12.51 -13.50 14.07
CA ASP A 17 -13.55 -14.32 13.44
C ASP A 17 -13.88 -13.80 12.03
N GLU A 18 -13.85 -14.71 11.06
CA GLU A 18 -14.03 -14.38 9.64
C GLU A 18 -15.40 -13.78 9.33
N LYS A 19 -16.46 -14.30 9.95
CA LYS A 19 -17.84 -13.86 9.71
C LYS A 19 -18.08 -12.48 10.29
N LYS A 20 -17.62 -12.24 11.52
CA LYS A 20 -17.70 -10.92 12.17
C LYS A 20 -16.93 -9.88 11.38
N LEU A 21 -15.69 -10.18 10.98
CA LEU A 21 -14.88 -9.24 10.20
C LEU A 21 -15.52 -8.93 8.85
N THR A 22 -16.05 -9.95 8.17
CA THR A 22 -16.75 -9.75 6.90
C THR A 22 -17.93 -8.82 7.06
N LYS A 23 -18.78 -9.01 8.08
CA LYS A 23 -19.94 -8.15 8.34
C LYS A 23 -19.55 -6.71 8.68
N ASP A 24 -18.48 -6.54 9.46
CA ASP A 24 -17.97 -5.21 9.79
C ASP A 24 -17.46 -4.49 8.54
N PHE A 25 -16.72 -5.20 7.66
CA PHE A 25 -16.24 -4.63 6.40
C PHE A 25 -17.36 -4.39 5.38
N GLU A 26 -18.40 -5.23 5.35
CA GLU A 26 -19.62 -4.95 4.60
C GLU A 26 -20.24 -3.62 5.06
N SER A 27 -20.34 -3.41 6.37
CA SER A 27 -20.90 -2.17 6.91
C SER A 27 -20.00 -0.97 6.59
N PHE A 28 -18.69 -1.13 6.78
CA PHE A 28 -17.69 -0.11 6.52
C PHE A 28 -17.68 0.33 5.06
N PHE A 29 -17.63 -0.61 4.11
CA PHE A 29 -17.63 -0.29 2.67
C PHE A 29 -18.94 0.31 2.15
N GLN A 30 -20.04 0.13 2.90
CA GLN A 30 -21.33 0.73 2.58
C GLN A 30 -21.52 2.14 3.16
N SER A 31 -20.56 2.64 3.94
CA SER A 31 -20.52 4.04 4.37
C SER A 31 -20.40 4.98 3.17
N PRO A 32 -21.08 6.14 3.18
CA PRO A 32 -21.05 7.08 2.06
C PRO A 32 -19.71 7.80 1.92
N GLU A 33 -18.99 7.96 3.01
CA GLU A 33 -17.73 8.70 3.09
C GLU A 33 -16.65 7.86 3.78
N TRP A 34 -15.39 8.15 3.45
CA TRP A 34 -14.22 7.64 4.13
C TRP A 34 -14.09 8.27 5.52
N ASP A 35 -13.82 7.42 6.50
CA ASP A 35 -13.65 7.77 7.90
C ASP A 35 -12.42 7.00 8.44
N GLU A 36 -11.35 7.76 8.70
CA GLU A 36 -10.08 7.24 9.18
C GLU A 36 -10.18 6.75 10.62
N GLU A 37 -10.91 7.46 11.49
CA GLU A 37 -11.20 7.01 12.85
C GLU A 37 -11.99 5.71 12.85
N ALA A 38 -13.02 5.56 12.00
CA ALA A 38 -13.79 4.33 11.91
C ALA A 38 -12.93 3.12 11.49
N PHE A 39 -11.99 3.31 10.56
CA PHE A 39 -11.05 2.25 10.19
C PHE A 39 -10.08 1.91 11.33
N LEU A 40 -9.61 2.93 12.06
CA LEU A 40 -8.74 2.75 13.22
C LEU A 40 -9.47 2.01 14.35
N GLU A 41 -10.69 2.42 14.69
CA GLU A 41 -11.56 1.78 15.69
C GLU A 41 -11.88 0.33 15.30
N LEU A 42 -12.14 0.07 14.01
CA LEU A 42 -12.36 -1.28 13.52
C LEU A 42 -11.13 -2.18 13.77
N SER A 43 -9.93 -1.63 13.65
CA SER A 43 -8.70 -2.36 13.96
C SER A 43 -8.52 -2.62 15.46
N ASP A 44 -8.97 -1.71 16.32
CA ASP A 44 -8.89 -1.84 17.79
C ASP A 44 -9.94 -2.80 18.37
N LYS A 45 -11.07 -2.99 17.68
CA LYS A 45 -12.16 -3.89 18.09
C LYS A 45 -11.73 -5.35 18.32
N TYR A 46 -10.67 -5.81 17.68
CA TYR A 46 -10.30 -7.23 17.62
C TYR A 46 -9.16 -7.63 18.56
N ASP A 47 -8.76 -6.77 19.51
CA ASP A 47 -7.69 -7.02 20.50
C ASP A 47 -6.41 -7.61 19.88
N CYS A 48 -6.05 -7.10 18.70
CA CYS A 48 -4.93 -7.60 17.92
C CYS A 48 -4.01 -6.46 17.50
N THR A 49 -2.76 -6.79 17.18
CA THR A 49 -1.84 -5.76 16.65
C THR A 49 -2.35 -5.24 15.31
N LYS A 50 -2.11 -3.95 15.00
CA LYS A 50 -2.45 -3.35 13.69
C LYS A 50 -1.94 -4.20 12.52
N LYS A 51 -0.73 -4.76 12.66
CA LYS A 51 -0.15 -5.71 11.70
C LYS A 51 -0.98 -6.98 11.52
N SER A 52 -1.41 -7.61 12.62
CA SER A 52 -2.27 -8.80 12.58
C SER A 52 -3.62 -8.51 11.92
N PHE A 53 -4.21 -7.35 12.23
CA PHE A 53 -5.43 -6.88 11.60
C PHE A 53 -5.27 -6.75 10.09
N VAL A 54 -4.29 -5.97 9.60
CA VAL A 54 -4.10 -5.77 8.14
C VAL A 54 -3.72 -7.07 7.43
N HIS A 55 -2.95 -7.94 8.09
CA HIS A 55 -2.64 -9.26 7.53
C HIS A 55 -3.91 -10.12 7.40
N ARG A 56 -4.84 -10.03 8.34
CA ARG A 56 -6.11 -10.78 8.31
C ARG A 56 -7.07 -10.25 7.25
N ILE A 57 -7.18 -8.93 7.07
CA ILE A 57 -8.04 -8.37 6.00
C ILE A 57 -7.51 -8.74 4.62
N ALA A 58 -6.18 -8.77 4.43
CA ALA A 58 -5.56 -9.24 3.18
C ALA A 58 -5.86 -10.71 2.86
N GLN A 59 -6.34 -11.49 3.83
CA GLN A 59 -6.73 -12.90 3.64
C GLN A 59 -8.23 -13.09 3.46
N ILE A 60 -9.05 -12.29 4.16
CA ILE A 60 -10.51 -12.42 4.14
C ILE A 60 -11.13 -11.66 2.97
N LEU A 61 -10.66 -10.44 2.70
CA LEU A 61 -11.28 -9.59 1.68
C LEU A 61 -11.23 -10.18 0.26
N PRO A 62 -10.14 -10.85 -0.19
CA PRO A 62 -10.14 -11.53 -1.49
C PRO A 62 -11.25 -12.56 -1.62
N ARG A 63 -11.35 -13.44 -0.63
CA ARG A 63 -12.26 -14.58 -0.65
C ARG A 63 -13.72 -14.15 -0.53
N ASN A 64 -14.00 -13.14 0.28
CA ASN A 64 -15.37 -12.79 0.67
C ASN A 64 -15.93 -11.62 -0.15
N PHE A 65 -15.06 -10.79 -0.74
CA PHE A 65 -15.46 -9.61 -1.53
C PHE A 65 -14.99 -9.67 -2.99
N GLY A 66 -14.28 -10.72 -3.40
CA GLY A 66 -13.78 -10.87 -4.78
C GLY A 66 -12.53 -10.03 -5.09
N MET A 67 -11.92 -9.39 -4.08
CA MET A 67 -10.78 -8.49 -4.23
C MET A 67 -9.46 -9.27 -4.34
N ASN A 68 -9.31 -10.08 -5.39
CA ASN A 68 -8.22 -11.05 -5.52
C ASN A 68 -6.87 -10.42 -5.90
N GLN A 69 -6.88 -9.19 -6.39
CA GLN A 69 -5.67 -8.48 -6.80
C GLN A 69 -5.27 -7.50 -5.69
N LEU A 70 -4.29 -7.91 -4.89
CA LEU A 70 -3.79 -7.09 -3.80
C LEU A 70 -2.28 -7.21 -3.59
N PHE A 71 -1.76 -6.20 -2.92
CA PHE A 71 -0.44 -6.24 -2.31
C PHE A 71 -0.53 -5.89 -0.82
N TYR A 72 0.46 -6.33 -0.08
CA TYR A 72 0.64 -6.03 1.32
C TYR A 72 2.11 -5.68 1.57
N PHE A 73 2.36 -4.61 2.31
CA PHE A 73 3.71 -4.32 2.75
C PHE A 73 3.80 -3.64 4.11
N ARG A 74 5.02 -3.60 4.62
CA ARG A 74 5.38 -2.98 5.90
C ARG A 74 6.58 -2.06 5.72
N MET A 75 6.48 -0.87 6.30
CA MET A 75 7.55 0.12 6.30
C MET A 75 7.79 0.62 7.72
N ASN A 76 9.05 0.72 8.09
CA ASN A 76 9.50 1.35 9.32
C ASN A 76 10.04 2.74 9.01
N TYR A 77 9.89 3.66 9.96
CA TYR A 77 10.44 5.00 9.91
C TYR A 77 11.17 5.34 11.19
N GLN A 78 12.38 5.88 11.06
CA GLN A 78 13.20 6.43 12.13
C GLN A 78 13.26 7.95 11.99
N PRO A 79 12.46 8.72 12.78
CA PRO A 79 12.36 10.17 12.63
C PRO A 79 13.68 10.91 12.87
N ASP A 80 14.54 10.41 13.76
CA ASP A 80 15.85 11.01 14.08
C ASP A 80 16.81 11.07 12.87
N LYS A 81 16.71 10.10 11.96
CA LYS A 81 17.55 9.99 10.75
C LYS A 81 16.82 10.33 9.46
N ASP A 82 15.51 10.56 9.52
CA ASP A 82 14.60 10.62 8.37
C ASP A 82 14.75 9.40 7.44
N GLU A 83 14.94 8.22 8.02
CA GLU A 83 15.19 6.97 7.29
C GLU A 83 13.96 6.07 7.23
N PHE A 84 13.66 5.57 6.03
CA PHE A 84 12.59 4.61 5.78
C PHE A 84 13.16 3.25 5.43
N HIS A 85 12.71 2.22 6.14
CA HIS A 85 13.15 0.84 5.96
C HIS A 85 11.97 -0.04 5.56
N PHE A 86 12.03 -0.61 4.36
CA PHE A 86 11.00 -1.55 3.91
C PHE A 86 11.25 -2.93 4.51
N VAL A 87 10.28 -3.44 5.28
CA VAL A 87 10.47 -4.65 6.08
C VAL A 87 10.03 -5.89 5.34
N LYS A 88 8.93 -5.81 4.57
CA LYS A 88 8.36 -6.96 3.86
C LYS A 88 7.40 -6.51 2.78
N GLU A 89 7.45 -7.18 1.63
CA GLU A 89 6.42 -7.16 0.60
C GLU A 89 5.81 -8.55 0.44
N ILE A 90 4.50 -8.61 0.29
CA ILE A 90 3.79 -9.79 -0.19
C ILE A 90 2.83 -9.31 -1.26
N HIS A 91 3.08 -9.68 -2.51
CA HIS A 91 2.11 -9.59 -3.59
C HIS A 91 1.34 -10.90 -3.63
N LEU A 92 0.01 -10.84 -3.57
CA LEU A 92 -0.87 -12.02 -3.60
C LEU A 92 -1.55 -12.20 -4.97
N SER A 93 -1.13 -11.43 -5.98
CA SER A 93 -1.53 -11.59 -7.37
C SER A 93 -0.34 -12.03 -8.25
N GLU A 94 -0.57 -13.03 -9.09
CA GLU A 94 0.42 -13.68 -9.99
C GLU A 94 0.98 -12.78 -11.10
N LEU A 95 0.65 -11.48 -11.10
CA LEU A 95 0.92 -10.55 -12.21
C LEU A 95 2.03 -9.54 -11.93
N HIS A 96 2.49 -9.45 -10.67
CA HIS A 96 3.68 -8.68 -10.35
C HIS A 96 4.87 -9.62 -10.34
N THR A 97 5.78 -9.45 -11.30
CA THR A 97 7.10 -10.06 -11.19
C THR A 97 7.68 -9.57 -9.86
N PRO A 98 8.01 -10.45 -8.90
CA PRO A 98 8.73 -10.04 -7.70
C PRO A 98 10.11 -9.60 -8.16
N HIS A 99 10.24 -8.32 -8.49
CA HIS A 99 11.53 -7.74 -8.80
C HIS A 99 12.28 -7.69 -7.49
N ARG A 100 13.22 -8.65 -7.40
CA ARG A 100 14.21 -8.84 -6.35
C ARG A 100 14.62 -7.48 -5.80
N THR A 101 14.01 -7.09 -4.69
CA THR A 101 14.24 -5.82 -4.00
C THR A 101 15.74 -5.71 -3.75
N ARG A 102 16.44 -4.84 -4.47
CA ARG A 102 17.85 -4.60 -4.14
C ARG A 102 17.84 -3.86 -2.82
N PHE A 103 18.68 -4.32 -1.89
CA PHE A 103 19.07 -3.50 -0.74
C PHE A 103 19.42 -2.10 -1.28
N ASN A 104 18.80 -1.05 -0.74
CA ASN A 104 19.03 0.37 -1.08
C ASN A 104 18.20 1.02 -2.19
N GLU A 105 17.05 0.46 -2.58
CA GLU A 105 16.12 1.16 -3.48
C GLU A 105 15.35 2.29 -2.78
N SER A 106 15.34 3.47 -3.41
CA SER A 106 14.58 4.64 -2.97
C SER A 106 13.13 4.53 -3.41
N TYR A 107 12.27 4.00 -2.54
CA TYR A 107 10.83 3.87 -2.79
C TYR A 107 10.14 5.21 -3.03
N CYS A 108 9.00 5.16 -3.72
CA CYS A 108 8.21 6.35 -3.99
C CYS A 108 7.73 7.03 -2.71
N ARG A 109 8.04 8.32 -2.56
CA ARG A 109 7.65 9.13 -1.40
C ARG A 109 6.19 9.58 -1.41
N LYS A 110 5.51 9.45 -2.57
CA LYS A 110 4.08 9.75 -2.75
C LYS A 110 3.13 8.70 -2.14
N TRP A 111 3.66 7.60 -1.62
CA TRP A 111 2.84 6.58 -0.97
C TRP A 111 2.26 7.11 0.34
N ILE A 112 0.99 6.80 0.60
CA ILE A 112 0.29 7.16 1.85
C ILE A 112 1.06 6.71 3.10
N THR A 113 1.76 5.58 3.03
CA THR A 113 2.61 5.07 4.11
C THR A 113 3.65 6.09 4.55
N VAL A 114 4.26 6.81 3.60
CA VAL A 114 5.33 7.78 3.89
C VAL A 114 4.74 9.04 4.53
N SER A 115 3.64 9.58 3.99
CA SER A 115 2.99 10.75 4.58
C SER A 115 2.43 10.44 5.96
N LEU A 116 1.75 9.30 6.13
CA LEU A 116 1.16 8.88 7.39
C LEU A 116 2.21 8.66 8.50
N LEU A 117 3.38 8.10 8.15
CA LEU A 117 4.50 7.96 9.10
C LEU A 117 5.07 9.32 9.52
N LYS A 118 5.20 10.27 8.59
CA LYS A 118 5.66 11.63 8.90
C LYS A 118 4.65 12.41 9.75
N GLU A 119 3.37 12.28 9.43
CA GLU A 119 2.28 12.89 10.21
C GLU A 119 2.22 12.32 11.63
N LEU A 120 2.34 10.99 11.78
CA LEU A 120 2.40 10.35 13.10
C LEU A 120 3.64 10.75 13.91
N ALA A 121 4.79 10.96 13.25
CA ALA A 121 6.00 11.45 13.92
C ALA A 121 5.83 12.88 14.45
N ALA A 122 5.02 13.71 13.77
CA ALA A 122 4.71 15.08 14.17
C ALA A 122 3.50 15.19 15.12
N SER A 123 2.84 14.07 15.43
CA SER A 123 1.62 14.00 16.24
C SER A 123 1.88 13.35 17.61
N ASP A 124 1.06 13.70 18.60
CA ASP A 124 1.05 13.05 19.93
C ASP A 124 0.27 11.72 19.91
N GLN A 125 -0.41 11.39 18.81
CA GLN A 125 -1.15 10.14 18.66
C GLN A 125 -0.23 8.92 18.72
N GLN A 126 -0.79 7.78 19.14
CA GLN A 126 -0.09 6.48 19.17
C GLN A 126 -0.23 5.71 17.86
N SER A 127 -1.30 5.95 17.12
CA SER A 127 -1.57 5.34 15.83
C SER A 127 -2.47 6.23 14.98
N MET A 128 -2.36 6.08 13.67
CA MET A 128 -3.17 6.76 12.67
C MET A 128 -3.57 5.79 11.56
N ALA A 129 -4.71 6.05 10.96
CA ALA A 129 -5.19 5.38 9.77
C ALA A 129 -5.15 6.33 8.58
N GLY A 130 -5.05 5.80 7.37
CA GLY A 130 -5.16 6.59 6.16
C GLY A 130 -5.51 5.75 4.95
N ALA A 131 -6.11 6.41 3.95
CA ALA A 131 -6.40 5.82 2.65
C ALA A 131 -5.78 6.65 1.52
N GLN A 132 -5.47 6.00 0.40
CA GLN A 132 -5.04 6.66 -0.82
C GLN A 132 -5.37 5.80 -2.03
N ARG A 133 -5.84 6.44 -3.10
CA ARG A 133 -5.91 5.82 -4.42
C ARG A 133 -4.60 6.06 -5.15
N SER A 134 -3.90 4.98 -5.42
CA SER A 134 -2.56 4.99 -5.99
C SER A 134 -2.62 4.45 -7.42
N PHE A 135 -2.39 5.35 -8.38
CA PHE A 135 -2.32 5.00 -9.79
C PHE A 135 -0.88 4.72 -10.20
N PHE A 136 -0.58 3.47 -10.56
CA PHE A 136 0.74 3.02 -11.02
C PHE A 136 0.82 3.15 -12.54
N ASP A 137 1.44 4.24 -12.99
CA ASP A 137 1.52 4.63 -14.40
C ASP A 137 2.17 3.56 -15.29
N SER A 138 3.21 2.89 -14.78
CA SER A 138 3.95 1.82 -15.49
C SER A 138 3.10 0.59 -15.82
N GLU A 139 2.01 0.38 -15.09
CA GLU A 139 1.15 -0.81 -15.17
C GLU A 139 -0.28 -0.47 -15.61
N GLY A 140 -0.61 0.81 -15.72
CA GLY A 140 -1.98 1.27 -15.96
C GLY A 140 -2.98 0.75 -14.93
N SER A 141 -2.51 0.47 -13.71
CA SER A 141 -3.30 -0.16 -12.66
C SER A 141 -3.46 0.78 -11.47
N GLU A 142 -4.65 0.79 -10.90
CA GLU A 142 -4.99 1.62 -9.76
C GLU A 142 -5.29 0.74 -8.54
N TYR A 143 -4.86 1.18 -7.36
CA TYR A 143 -5.11 0.47 -6.10
C TYR A 143 -5.66 1.42 -5.04
N LEU A 144 -6.70 0.98 -4.33
CA LEU A 144 -7.14 1.57 -3.09
C LEU A 144 -6.28 1.02 -1.95
N CYS A 145 -5.46 1.88 -1.37
CA CYS A 145 -4.53 1.54 -0.30
C CYS A 145 -5.10 1.96 1.05
N PHE A 146 -5.18 1.03 2.00
CA PHE A 146 -5.42 1.32 3.41
C PHE A 146 -4.14 1.14 4.21
N SER A 147 -3.86 2.08 5.10
CA SER A 147 -2.64 2.10 5.91
C SER A 147 -2.95 2.32 7.39
N LEU A 148 -2.23 1.60 8.25
CA LEU A 148 -2.22 1.82 9.69
C LEU A 148 -0.79 2.06 10.15
N ALA A 149 -0.52 3.28 10.60
CA ALA A 149 0.75 3.69 11.21
C ALA A 149 0.62 3.66 12.74
N TYR A 150 1.68 3.25 13.44
CA TYR A 150 1.71 3.21 14.90
C TYR A 150 3.14 3.33 15.45
N LYS A 151 3.27 3.89 16.66
CA LYS A 151 4.53 3.96 17.40
C LYS A 151 4.84 2.60 18.03
N VAL A 152 6.06 2.13 17.89
CA VAL A 152 6.46 0.82 18.45
C VAL A 152 6.66 0.97 19.96
N SER A 153 5.93 0.19 20.77
CA SER A 153 5.89 0.38 22.23
C SER A 153 7.25 0.22 22.95
N LEU A 154 8.18 -0.52 22.34
CA LEU A 154 9.51 -0.78 22.91
C LEU A 154 10.60 0.15 22.36
N ASP A 155 10.29 0.97 21.35
CA ASP A 155 11.22 1.89 20.72
C ASP A 155 10.45 3.15 20.28
N SER A 156 10.51 4.19 21.11
CA SER A 156 9.80 5.45 20.86
C SER A 156 10.28 6.20 19.62
N ASN A 157 11.45 5.82 19.09
CA ASN A 157 12.02 6.40 17.88
C ASN A 157 11.76 5.52 16.64
N LEU A 158 10.98 4.45 16.79
CA LEU A 158 10.59 3.58 15.68
C LEU A 158 9.08 3.66 15.46
N LEU A 159 8.71 4.10 14.27
CA LEU A 159 7.34 4.05 13.79
C LEU A 159 7.23 2.94 12.76
N GLU A 160 6.10 2.24 12.75
CA GLU A 160 5.80 1.22 11.76
C GLU A 160 4.46 1.54 11.08
N CYS A 161 4.40 1.33 9.77
CA CYS A 161 3.18 1.39 9.01
C CYS A 161 2.98 0.10 8.22
N VAL A 162 1.75 -0.37 8.22
CA VAL A 162 1.32 -1.57 7.51
C VAL A 162 0.27 -1.15 6.50
N THR A 163 0.49 -1.51 5.24
CA THR A 163 -0.36 -1.08 4.13
C THR A 163 -0.85 -2.29 3.36
N VAL A 164 -2.13 -2.28 2.99
CA VAL A 164 -2.73 -3.20 2.02
C VAL A 164 -3.33 -2.40 0.89
N GLY A 165 -3.06 -2.79 -0.35
CA GLY A 165 -3.63 -2.18 -1.54
C GLY A 165 -4.49 -3.19 -2.28
N PHE A 166 -5.73 -2.84 -2.59
CA PHE A 166 -6.64 -3.64 -3.42
C PHE A 166 -6.80 -2.96 -4.77
N ARG A 167 -6.67 -3.72 -5.87
CA ARG A 167 -6.85 -3.17 -7.21
C ARG A 167 -8.26 -2.61 -7.35
N VAL A 168 -8.36 -1.41 -7.89
CA VAL A 168 -9.62 -0.79 -8.29
C VAL A 168 -10.07 -1.47 -9.57
N ASP A 169 -10.99 -2.41 -9.42
CA ASP A 169 -11.71 -3.09 -10.49
C ASP A 169 -13.23 -2.95 -10.29
N GLU A 170 -14.01 -3.56 -11.18
CA GLU A 170 -15.48 -3.54 -11.09
C GLU A 170 -15.97 -4.11 -9.75
N ALA A 171 -15.34 -5.18 -9.26
CA ALA A 171 -15.72 -5.80 -7.98
C ALA A 171 -15.48 -4.85 -6.80
N LEU A 172 -14.34 -4.14 -6.75
CA LEU A 172 -14.07 -3.17 -5.70
C LEU A 172 -15.02 -1.97 -5.79
N ASN A 173 -15.26 -1.46 -7.00
CA ASN A 173 -16.13 -0.31 -7.25
C ASN A 173 -17.59 -0.58 -6.82
N GLU A 174 -18.09 -1.80 -7.04
CA GLU A 174 -19.42 -2.21 -6.57
C GLU A 174 -19.53 -2.28 -5.03
N LYS A 175 -18.43 -2.60 -4.35
CA LYS A 175 -18.44 -2.84 -2.89
C LYS A 175 -18.18 -1.58 -2.07
N VAL A 176 -17.24 -0.74 -2.52
CA VAL A 176 -16.72 0.41 -1.75
C VAL A 176 -17.38 1.71 -2.22
N LYS A 177 -18.34 2.24 -1.46
CA LYS A 177 -19.09 3.44 -1.84
C LYS A 177 -18.28 4.73 -1.78
N PHE A 178 -17.34 4.82 -0.83
CA PHE A 178 -16.51 6.00 -0.63
C PHE A 178 -15.28 6.06 -1.56
N LEU A 179 -15.21 5.22 -2.60
CA LEU A 179 -14.04 5.13 -3.48
C LEU A 179 -13.69 6.47 -4.15
N GLU A 180 -14.71 7.28 -4.46
CA GLU A 180 -14.57 8.61 -5.07
C GLU A 180 -14.63 9.76 -4.04
N ASP A 181 -14.53 9.45 -2.74
CA ASP A 181 -14.55 10.46 -1.69
C ASP A 181 -13.33 11.39 -1.81
N PRO A 182 -13.50 12.73 -1.85
CA PRO A 182 -12.39 13.68 -1.94
C PRO A 182 -11.40 13.60 -0.76
N LYS A 183 -11.78 13.02 0.39
CA LYS A 183 -10.88 12.74 1.50
C LYS A 183 -9.83 11.68 1.16
N ILE A 184 -10.08 10.82 0.16
CA ILE A 184 -9.12 9.85 -0.33
C ILE A 184 -8.30 10.49 -1.46
N PRO A 185 -7.04 10.89 -1.22
CA PRO A 185 -6.23 11.48 -2.27
C PRO A 185 -5.99 10.47 -3.39
N HIS A 186 -6.18 10.92 -4.62
CA HIS A 186 -5.80 10.18 -5.82
C HIS A 186 -4.43 10.68 -6.29
N LYS A 187 -3.40 9.82 -6.22
CA LYS A 187 -2.03 10.17 -6.60
C LYS A 187 -1.48 9.23 -7.66
N LYS A 188 -0.81 9.81 -8.65
CA LYS A 188 0.09 9.06 -9.54
C LYS A 188 1.35 8.70 -8.78
N VAL A 189 1.65 7.42 -8.70
CA VAL A 189 2.79 6.87 -7.98
C VAL A 189 3.60 5.94 -8.88
N SER A 190 4.79 5.59 -8.41
CA SER A 190 5.62 4.55 -9.00
C SER A 190 6.09 3.63 -7.88
N GLN A 191 6.85 2.58 -8.22
CA GLN A 191 7.42 1.67 -7.23
C GLN A 191 8.63 2.32 -6.55
N THR A 192 9.58 2.81 -7.34
CA THR A 192 10.82 3.45 -6.84
C THR A 192 11.11 4.71 -7.63
N CYS A 193 11.88 5.64 -7.04
CA CYS A 193 12.40 6.79 -7.76
C CYS A 193 13.34 6.37 -8.90
N HIS A 194 14.10 5.28 -8.74
CA HIS A 194 15.02 4.80 -9.77
C HIS A 194 14.28 4.42 -11.06
N THR A 195 13.14 3.74 -10.98
CA THR A 195 12.38 3.32 -12.18
C THR A 195 11.22 4.26 -12.53
N CYS A 196 11.06 5.36 -11.81
CA CYS A 196 9.98 6.30 -12.05
C CYS A 196 10.31 7.24 -13.21
N ALA A 197 9.52 7.21 -14.29
CA ALA A 197 9.68 8.09 -15.45
C ALA A 197 9.13 9.52 -15.26
N PHE A 198 8.57 9.86 -14.09
CA PHE A 198 8.00 11.20 -13.85
C PHE A 198 9.08 12.28 -13.86
N THR A 199 8.96 13.26 -14.75
CA THR A 199 9.94 14.34 -14.93
C THR A 199 9.75 15.48 -13.93
N ASP A 200 8.55 15.65 -13.38
CA ASP A 200 8.13 16.78 -12.53
C ASP A 200 7.80 16.36 -11.08
N CYS A 201 8.49 15.33 -10.56
CA CYS A 201 8.25 14.84 -9.20
C CYS A 201 9.08 15.60 -8.15
N THR A 202 8.41 16.45 -7.34
CA THR A 202 9.04 17.22 -6.24
C THR A 202 9.50 16.36 -5.07
N GLU A 203 8.94 15.16 -4.91
CA GLU A 203 9.27 14.22 -3.83
C GLU A 203 10.34 13.19 -4.21
N ARG A 204 10.98 13.37 -5.38
CA ARG A 204 11.99 12.47 -5.91
C ARG A 204 13.27 12.55 -5.07
N VAL A 205 13.73 11.39 -4.61
CA VAL A 205 14.95 11.24 -3.79
C VAL A 205 16.08 10.49 -4.51
N ALA A 206 15.85 10.03 -5.74
CA ALA A 206 16.85 9.35 -6.57
C ALA A 206 16.64 9.63 -8.07
N PRO A 207 17.74 9.67 -8.86
CA PRO A 207 17.67 9.86 -10.30
C PRO A 207 16.98 8.69 -10.99
N TYR A 208 16.44 8.94 -12.17
CA TYR A 208 15.83 7.92 -13.01
C TYR A 208 16.90 7.07 -13.72
N GLU A 209 16.74 5.76 -13.67
CA GLU A 209 17.56 4.73 -14.31
C GLU A 209 16.64 3.94 -15.27
N PRO A 210 16.86 4.04 -16.59
CA PRO A 210 16.01 3.36 -17.58
C PRO A 210 16.07 1.84 -17.39
N THR A 211 14.91 1.19 -17.41
CA THR A 211 14.82 -0.27 -17.44
C THR A 211 14.88 -0.80 -18.88
N ASP A 212 15.10 -2.11 -19.05
CA ASP A 212 15.10 -2.74 -20.39
C ASP A 212 13.79 -2.50 -21.16
N ARG A 213 12.67 -2.37 -20.44
CA ARG A 213 11.34 -2.04 -21.00
C ARG A 213 11.27 -0.60 -21.53
N ASP A 214 11.94 0.32 -20.84
CA ASP A 214 12.03 1.72 -21.27
C ASP A 214 12.93 1.82 -22.50
N LEU A 215 14.02 1.04 -22.55
CA LEU A 215 14.90 0.98 -23.70
C LEU A 215 14.22 0.40 -24.94
N SER A 216 13.37 -0.64 -24.82
CA SER A 216 12.62 -1.19 -25.96
C SER A 216 11.63 -0.17 -26.54
N SER A 217 10.92 0.57 -25.69
CA SER A 217 9.98 1.61 -26.15
C SER A 217 10.68 2.83 -26.75
N ILE A 218 11.89 3.17 -26.29
CA ILE A 218 12.74 4.20 -26.91
C ILE A 218 13.21 3.76 -28.30
N ILE A 219 13.60 2.50 -28.47
CA ILE A 219 14.02 1.93 -29.77
C ILE A 219 12.85 1.90 -30.76
N ASP A 220 11.67 1.46 -30.33
CA ASP A 220 10.46 1.43 -31.17
C ASP A 220 10.05 2.84 -31.62
N ASN A 221 10.13 3.83 -30.72
CA ASN A 221 9.84 5.23 -31.04
C ASN A 221 10.89 5.85 -31.98
N TRP A 222 12.17 5.46 -31.87
CA TRP A 222 13.22 5.87 -32.79
C TRP A 222 12.97 5.33 -34.20
N GLN A 223 12.63 4.04 -34.33
CA GLN A 223 12.32 3.42 -35.61
C GLN A 223 11.04 4.01 -36.26
N ALA A 224 10.03 4.31 -35.45
CA ALA A 224 8.81 5.00 -35.92
C ALA A 224 9.09 6.46 -36.37
N SER A 225 10.08 7.13 -35.77
CA SER A 225 10.47 8.48 -36.17
C SER A 225 11.23 8.50 -37.50
N GLU A 226 12.06 7.51 -37.80
CA GLU A 226 12.77 7.39 -39.09
C GLU A 226 11.84 7.08 -40.27
N LEU A 227 10.77 6.31 -40.04
CA LEU A 227 9.77 5.98 -41.06
C LEU A 227 8.85 7.15 -41.46
N ASN A 228 8.84 8.25 -40.69
CA ASN A 228 8.10 9.47 -41.00
C ASN A 228 8.95 10.51 -41.77
N PHE A 229 10.21 10.19 -42.08
CA PHE A 229 11.11 11.05 -42.88
C PHE A 229 11.37 10.52 -44.31
N THR A 230 10.59 9.54 -44.78
CA THR A 230 10.60 9.05 -46.18
C THR A 230 9.31 9.34 -46.92
#